data_AF-A0A919ZCA5-F1
#
_entry.id   AF-A0A919ZCA5-F1
#
_cell.length_a   1.000
_cell.length_b   1.000
_cell.length_c   1.000
_cell.angle_alpha   90.00
_cell.angle_beta   90.00
_cell.angle_gamma   90.00
#
_symmetry.space_group_name_H-M   'P 1'
#
loop_
_entity.id
_entity.type
_entity.pdbx_description
1 polymer ?
#
loop_
_entity_poly.entity_id
_entity_poly.type
_entity_poly.pdbx_seq_one_letter_code
_entity_poly.pdbx_strand_id
1 'polypeptide(L)'
;MKPLPTVVSAAVLAAAVAWTAPSASALSLDKGSKSEHVLDLQERLSTLGYFKVGLTGYYGTQTADSVKRFQRAYGLSATGKADDATIAKLKKAASPKQGALEQLARIIYSEARGETFTGQVAVGAIVLNRVQSNLFPDSISEVIFQPGQFSAVDDGQYWLKPDETSYKAARAALNGSDPTKGALFYYNPVIATAEWSKKRPTMAVIGAHIFTN
;
A
#
# COMPACT_ATOMS: atom_id res chain seq x y z
N MET A 1 -34.51 -8.82 -78.15
CA MET A 1 -33.55 -8.91 -77.04
C MET A 1 -33.79 -7.71 -76.13
N LYS A 2 -34.17 -7.92 -74.86
CA LYS A 2 -34.42 -6.84 -73.87
C LYS A 2 -33.09 -6.42 -73.21
N PRO A 3 -32.79 -5.13 -73.02
CA PRO A 3 -31.61 -4.71 -72.26
C PRO A 3 -31.82 -4.91 -70.75
N LEU A 4 -30.75 -5.31 -70.05
CA LEU A 4 -30.65 -5.50 -68.60
C LEU A 4 -30.67 -4.15 -67.85
N PRO A 5 -31.17 -4.10 -66.59
CA PRO A 5 -31.24 -2.87 -65.83
C PRO A 5 -29.89 -2.53 -65.18
N THR A 6 -29.51 -1.25 -65.25
CA THR A 6 -28.36 -0.67 -64.55
C THR A 6 -28.65 -0.61 -63.04
N VAL A 7 -27.85 -1.29 -62.22
CA VAL A 7 -27.91 -1.15 -60.75
C VAL A 7 -26.98 0.00 -60.36
N VAL A 8 -27.55 1.08 -59.83
CA VAL A 8 -26.80 2.18 -59.21
C VAL A 8 -26.47 1.76 -57.77
N SER A 9 -25.20 1.52 -57.46
CA SER A 9 -24.74 1.34 -56.07
C SER A 9 -24.57 2.70 -55.39
N ALA A 10 -25.39 2.96 -54.38
CA ALA A 10 -25.21 4.10 -53.47
C ALA A 10 -24.26 3.68 -52.33
N ALA A 11 -23.09 4.31 -52.26
CA ALA A 11 -22.19 4.16 -51.11
C ALA A 11 -22.67 5.07 -49.97
N VAL A 12 -23.10 4.48 -48.86
CA VAL A 12 -23.40 5.20 -47.61
C VAL A 12 -22.11 5.34 -46.82
N LEU A 13 -21.56 6.56 -46.76
CA LEU A 13 -20.49 6.94 -45.85
C LEU A 13 -21.07 7.10 -44.44
N ALA A 14 -20.91 6.09 -43.59
CA ALA A 14 -21.19 6.21 -42.16
C ALA A 14 -20.01 6.94 -41.47
N ALA A 15 -20.20 8.21 -41.12
CA ALA A 15 -19.28 8.93 -40.25
C ALA A 15 -19.42 8.39 -38.81
N ALA A 16 -18.43 7.62 -38.35
CA ALA A 16 -18.36 7.18 -36.96
C ALA A 16 -17.94 8.38 -36.07
N VAL A 17 -18.90 8.95 -35.35
CA VAL A 17 -18.63 9.92 -34.30
C VAL A 17 -18.08 9.15 -33.10
N ALA A 18 -16.77 9.12 -32.95
CA ALA A 18 -16.13 8.53 -31.77
C ALA A 18 -16.44 9.40 -30.54
N TRP A 19 -17.35 8.95 -29.70
CA TRP A 19 -17.51 9.49 -28.35
C TRP A 19 -16.30 9.04 -27.52
N THR A 20 -15.33 9.95 -27.33
CA THR A 20 -14.29 9.75 -26.32
C THR A 20 -14.95 9.93 -24.95
N ALA A 21 -15.18 8.83 -24.25
CA ALA A 21 -15.55 8.91 -22.84
C ALA A 21 -14.44 9.66 -22.08
N PRO A 22 -14.78 10.62 -21.20
CA PRO A 22 -13.76 11.23 -20.34
C PRO A 22 -13.11 10.13 -19.52
N SER A 23 -11.78 10.00 -19.65
CA SER A 23 -11.01 9.18 -18.71
C SER A 23 -11.23 9.78 -17.34
N ALA A 24 -11.77 9.00 -16.39
CA ALA A 24 -11.89 9.44 -15.03
C ALA A 24 -10.48 9.75 -14.50
N SER A 25 -10.13 11.03 -14.39
CA SER A 25 -8.92 11.42 -13.66
C SER A 25 -9.03 10.83 -12.28
N ALA A 26 -8.04 10.06 -11.86
CA ALA A 26 -7.96 9.62 -10.49
C ALA A 26 -7.92 10.89 -9.63
N LEU A 27 -8.80 10.95 -8.62
CA LEU A 27 -8.92 12.09 -7.73
C LEU A 27 -7.52 12.52 -7.27
N SER A 28 -7.10 13.75 -7.58
CA SER A 28 -5.81 14.26 -7.11
C SER A 28 -5.77 14.26 -5.59
N LEU A 29 -4.69 13.79 -4.98
CA LEU A 29 -4.55 13.84 -3.52
C LEU A 29 -4.00 15.20 -3.11
N ASP A 30 -4.70 15.87 -2.20
CA ASP A 30 -4.27 17.16 -1.64
C ASP A 30 -4.63 17.32 -0.16
N LYS A 31 -4.31 18.50 0.40
CA LYS A 31 -4.46 18.77 1.84
C LYS A 31 -5.88 18.44 2.33
N GLY A 32 -5.95 17.60 3.35
CA GLY A 32 -7.21 17.10 3.92
C GLY A 32 -7.58 15.68 3.46
N SER A 33 -7.00 15.18 2.37
CA SER A 33 -7.19 13.80 1.93
C SER A 33 -6.76 12.82 3.02
N LYS A 34 -7.56 11.77 3.26
CA LYS A 34 -7.20 10.64 4.13
C LYS A 34 -7.63 9.33 3.50
N SER A 35 -6.66 8.47 3.14
CA SER A 35 -6.94 7.19 2.48
C SER A 35 -5.70 6.29 2.41
N GLU A 36 -5.89 5.02 2.03
CA GLU A 36 -4.78 4.11 1.70
C GLU A 36 -3.88 4.65 0.58
N HIS A 37 -4.41 5.47 -0.34
CA HIS A 37 -3.62 6.09 -1.41
C HIS A 37 -2.68 7.18 -0.86
N VAL A 38 -3.08 7.88 0.21
CA VAL A 38 -2.19 8.82 0.90
C VAL A 38 -1.08 8.06 1.63
N LEU A 39 -1.38 6.91 2.26
CA LEU A 39 -0.37 6.02 2.84
C LEU A 39 0.64 5.53 1.78
N ASP A 40 0.17 5.04 0.62
CA ASP A 40 1.06 4.61 -0.47
C ASP A 40 1.95 5.75 -0.98
N LEU A 41 1.39 6.96 -1.11
CA LEU A 41 2.17 8.15 -1.47
C LEU A 41 3.24 8.48 -0.42
N GLN A 42 2.88 8.51 0.86
CA GLN A 42 3.80 8.80 1.95
C GLN A 42 4.92 7.75 2.03
N GLU A 43 4.60 6.46 1.89
CA GLU A 43 5.57 5.36 1.89
C GLU A 43 6.58 5.50 0.74
N ARG A 44 6.10 5.76 -0.48
CA ARG A 44 6.97 5.95 -1.64
C ARG A 44 7.86 7.18 -1.50
N LEU A 45 7.32 8.28 -0.97
CA LEU A 45 8.11 9.48 -0.69
C LEU A 45 9.14 9.21 0.41
N SER A 46 8.81 8.39 1.40
CA SER A 46 9.71 8.02 2.50
C SER A 46 10.88 7.18 1.98
N THR A 47 10.59 6.15 1.19
CA THR A 47 11.61 5.31 0.55
C THR A 47 12.57 6.10 -0.35
N LEU A 48 12.08 7.17 -0.96
CA LEU A 48 12.89 8.09 -1.77
C LEU A 48 13.57 9.21 -0.95
N GLY A 49 13.40 9.22 0.38
CA GLY A 49 14.02 10.18 1.31
C GLY A 49 13.33 11.55 1.41
N TYR A 50 12.15 11.73 0.79
CA TYR A 50 11.40 12.99 0.79
C TYR A 50 10.45 13.16 1.99
N PHE A 51 10.04 12.06 2.63
CA PHE A 51 9.10 12.03 3.77
C PHE A 51 9.75 11.33 4.97
N LYS A 52 9.96 12.05 6.07
CA LYS A 52 10.75 11.59 7.24
C LYS A 52 9.98 11.70 8.55
N VAL A 53 8.66 11.53 8.48
CA VAL A 53 7.77 11.51 9.64
C VAL A 53 6.85 10.31 9.50
N GLY A 54 6.23 9.87 10.59
CA GLY A 54 5.36 8.68 10.57
C GLY A 54 4.25 8.74 9.52
N LEU A 55 3.98 7.58 8.90
CA LEU A 55 2.90 7.43 7.91
C LEU A 55 1.54 7.49 8.62
N THR A 56 0.82 8.59 8.42
CA THR A 56 -0.49 8.82 9.07
C THR A 56 -1.67 8.50 8.16
N GLY A 57 -1.42 8.37 6.85
CA GLY A 57 -2.47 8.30 5.84
C GLY A 57 -3.26 9.59 5.69
N TYR A 58 -2.84 10.67 6.37
CA TYR A 58 -3.43 11.99 6.28
C TYR A 58 -2.52 12.93 5.48
N TYR A 59 -3.10 13.62 4.51
CA TYR A 59 -2.41 14.56 3.66
C TYR A 59 -2.37 15.94 4.35
N GLY A 60 -1.38 16.13 5.21
CA GLY A 60 -1.13 17.40 5.90
C GLY A 60 -0.12 18.30 5.18
N THR A 61 0.31 19.35 5.87
CA THR A 61 1.36 20.27 5.39
C THR A 61 2.68 19.55 5.11
N GLN A 62 3.08 18.61 5.98
CA GLN A 62 4.32 17.84 5.80
C GLN A 62 4.29 16.98 4.52
N THR A 63 3.14 16.37 4.22
CA THR A 63 2.92 15.61 2.97
C THR A 63 3.02 16.53 1.77
N ALA A 64 2.32 17.68 1.80
CA ALA A 64 2.34 18.65 0.70
C ALA A 64 3.75 19.17 0.42
N ASP A 65 4.53 19.49 1.46
CA ASP A 65 5.91 19.97 1.31
C ASP A 65 6.86 18.89 0.78
N SER A 66 6.65 17.64 1.18
CA SER A 66 7.37 16.49 0.64
C SER A 66 7.07 16.28 -0.85
N VAL A 67 5.80 16.41 -1.24
CA VAL A 67 5.39 16.37 -2.65
C VAL A 67 6.00 17.53 -3.44
N LYS A 68 6.03 18.75 -2.91
CA LYS A 68 6.72 19.88 -3.57
C LYS A 68 8.20 19.61 -3.79
N ARG A 69 8.89 19.06 -2.79
CA ARG A 69 10.32 18.69 -2.91
C ARG A 69 10.53 17.65 -4.00
N PHE A 70 9.72 16.60 -4.01
CA PHE A 70 9.73 15.58 -5.06
C PHE A 70 9.45 16.19 -6.44
N GLN A 71 8.39 16.98 -6.58
CA GLN A 71 8.03 17.64 -7.84
C GLN A 71 9.18 18.48 -8.40
N ARG A 72 9.82 19.32 -7.56
CA ARG A 72 11.00 20.11 -7.96
C ARG A 72 12.16 19.24 -8.44
N ALA A 73 12.48 18.19 -7.69
CA ALA A 73 13.59 17.29 -8.02
C ALA A 73 13.38 16.53 -9.33
N TYR A 74 12.13 16.31 -9.73
CA TYR A 74 11.76 15.56 -10.92
C TYR A 74 11.22 16.43 -12.08
N GLY A 75 11.38 17.76 -12.00
CA GLY A 75 11.03 18.70 -13.07
C GLY A 75 9.52 18.90 -13.28
N LEU A 76 8.70 18.66 -12.25
CA LEU A 76 7.26 18.89 -12.27
C LEU A 76 6.91 20.26 -11.66
N SER A 77 5.70 20.76 -11.92
CA SER A 77 5.18 21.94 -11.25
C SER A 77 5.01 21.67 -9.74
N ALA A 78 5.66 22.48 -8.90
CA ALA A 78 5.76 22.28 -7.45
C ALA A 78 4.50 22.76 -6.70
N THR A 79 3.34 22.24 -7.08
CA THR A 79 2.04 22.63 -6.52
C THR A 79 1.83 22.09 -5.10
N GLY A 80 2.49 20.97 -4.77
CA GLY A 80 2.25 20.22 -3.53
C GLY A 80 0.93 19.46 -3.52
N LYS A 81 0.28 19.31 -4.68
CA LYS A 81 -0.81 18.37 -4.92
C LYS A 81 -0.26 17.17 -5.66
N ALA A 82 -0.69 15.96 -5.31
CA ALA A 82 -0.30 14.76 -6.04
C ALA A 82 -1.36 14.44 -7.11
N ASP A 83 -1.20 15.09 -8.26
CA ASP A 83 -1.95 14.81 -9.48
C ASP A 83 -1.46 13.56 -10.21
N ASP A 84 -2.13 13.19 -11.30
CA ASP A 84 -1.82 11.99 -12.09
C ASP A 84 -0.36 11.96 -12.55
N ALA A 85 0.19 13.11 -12.98
CA ALA A 85 1.58 13.22 -13.40
C ALA A 85 2.56 12.98 -12.24
N THR A 86 2.26 13.54 -11.06
CA THR A 86 3.05 13.36 -9.85
C THR A 86 3.02 11.90 -9.39
N ILE A 87 1.84 11.29 -9.34
CA ILE A 87 1.67 9.87 -8.93
C ILE A 87 2.40 8.95 -9.90
N ALA A 88 2.26 9.16 -11.21
CA ALA A 88 2.94 8.35 -12.22
C ALA A 88 4.46 8.47 -12.11
N LYS A 89 4.98 9.69 -11.92
CA LYS A 89 6.41 9.93 -11.73
C LYS A 89 6.92 9.28 -10.45
N LEU A 90 6.17 9.38 -9.35
CA LEU A 90 6.51 8.80 -8.05
C LEU A 90 6.57 7.26 -8.13
N LYS A 91 5.56 6.63 -8.74
CA LYS A 91 5.51 5.17 -8.95
C LYS A 91 6.62 4.66 -9.86
N LYS A 92 7.13 5.47 -10.78
CA LYS A 92 8.28 5.12 -11.63
C LYS A 92 9.62 5.30 -10.90
N ALA A 93 9.71 6.31 -10.03
CA ALA A 93 10.91 6.59 -9.25
C ALA A 93 11.12 5.56 -8.11
N ALA A 94 10.04 5.14 -7.46
CA ALA A 94 10.05 4.06 -6.48
C ALA A 94 9.88 2.71 -7.18
N SER A 95 10.46 1.64 -6.63
CA SER A 95 10.19 0.29 -7.11
C SER A 95 8.71 -0.08 -6.93
N PRO A 96 8.09 -0.87 -7.82
CA PRO A 96 6.74 -1.40 -7.62
C PRO A 96 6.60 -2.13 -6.28
N LYS A 97 7.68 -2.79 -5.82
CA LYS A 97 7.75 -3.51 -4.54
C LYS A 97 7.79 -2.59 -3.30
N GLN A 98 7.96 -1.29 -3.47
CA GLN A 98 8.04 -0.30 -2.39
C GLN A 98 6.69 0.40 -2.13
N GLY A 99 5.59 -0.01 -2.77
CA GLY A 99 4.26 0.49 -2.42
C GLY A 99 3.75 -0.09 -1.11
N ALA A 100 3.03 0.68 -0.31
CA ALA A 100 2.54 0.26 1.01
C ALA A 100 1.71 -1.05 0.92
N LEU A 101 0.80 -1.13 -0.05
CA LEU A 101 -0.03 -2.32 -0.29
C LEU A 101 0.80 -3.55 -0.64
N GLU A 102 1.82 -3.38 -1.47
CA GLU A 102 2.67 -4.48 -1.96
C GLU A 102 3.57 -5.02 -0.84
N GLN A 103 4.18 -4.12 -0.06
CA GLN A 103 5.04 -4.49 1.07
C GLN A 103 4.24 -5.21 2.16
N LEU A 104 3.06 -4.71 2.51
CA LEU A 104 2.18 -5.36 3.48
C LEU A 104 1.67 -6.71 2.99
N ALA A 105 1.27 -6.83 1.72
CA ALA A 105 0.83 -8.12 1.18
C ALA A 105 1.94 -9.17 1.22
N ARG A 106 3.19 -8.78 0.94
CA ARG A 106 4.36 -9.67 1.02
C ARG A 106 4.63 -10.16 2.43
N ILE A 107 4.64 -9.25 3.40
CA ILE A 107 4.93 -9.67 4.78
C ILE A 107 3.79 -10.49 5.37
N ILE A 108 2.53 -10.12 5.11
CA ILE A 108 1.36 -10.92 5.52
C ILE A 108 1.40 -12.31 4.92
N TYR A 109 1.70 -12.42 3.62
CA TYR A 109 1.83 -13.72 2.97
C TYR A 109 2.94 -14.57 3.58
N SER A 110 4.03 -13.95 4.02
CA SER A 110 5.17 -14.71 4.53
C SER A 110 5.01 -15.10 6.00
N GLU A 111 4.33 -14.29 6.81
CA GLU A 111 4.20 -14.49 8.25
C GLU A 111 2.87 -15.16 8.66
N ALA A 112 1.83 -15.05 7.84
CA ALA A 112 0.47 -15.46 8.19
C ALA A 112 -0.23 -16.28 7.09
N ARG A 113 0.52 -16.87 6.16
CA ARG A 113 -0.08 -17.82 5.19
C ARG A 113 -0.64 -19.03 5.93
N GLY A 114 -1.91 -19.32 5.68
CA GLY A 114 -2.64 -20.40 6.34
C GLY A 114 -3.35 -19.97 7.63
N GLU A 115 -3.08 -18.77 8.16
CA GLU A 115 -3.86 -18.20 9.26
C GLU A 115 -5.24 -17.74 8.76
N THR A 116 -6.15 -17.53 9.72
CA THR A 116 -7.45 -16.89 9.46
C THR A 116 -7.27 -15.51 8.83
N PHE A 117 -8.27 -15.03 8.09
CA PHE A 117 -8.24 -13.66 7.53
C PHE A 117 -7.97 -12.61 8.61
N THR A 118 -8.57 -12.73 9.80
CA THR A 118 -8.32 -11.84 10.93
C THR A 118 -6.87 -11.90 11.41
N GLY A 119 -6.24 -13.07 11.43
CA GLY A 119 -4.82 -13.23 11.75
C GLY A 119 -3.91 -12.57 10.70
N GLN A 120 -4.26 -12.67 9.42
CA GLN A 120 -3.55 -11.98 8.35
C GLN A 120 -3.65 -10.45 8.48
N VAL A 121 -4.84 -9.93 8.77
CA VAL A 121 -5.03 -8.48 9.05
C VAL A 121 -4.22 -8.07 10.27
N ALA A 122 -4.16 -8.90 11.30
CA ALA A 122 -3.40 -8.64 12.53
C ALA A 122 -1.90 -8.42 12.26
N VAL A 123 -1.28 -9.23 11.40
CA VAL A 123 0.13 -9.03 11.01
C VAL A 123 0.32 -7.69 10.28
N GLY A 124 -0.56 -7.36 9.35
CA GLY A 124 -0.54 -6.06 8.67
C GLY A 124 -0.68 -4.88 9.65
N ALA A 125 -1.56 -5.02 10.65
CA ALA A 125 -1.78 -4.02 11.67
C ALA A 125 -0.55 -3.82 12.57
N ILE A 126 0.16 -4.89 12.98
CA ILE A 126 1.43 -4.78 13.74
C ILE A 126 2.43 -3.88 13.00
N VAL A 127 2.62 -4.08 11.69
CA VAL A 127 3.55 -3.27 10.90
C VAL A 127 3.13 -1.80 10.92
N LEU A 128 1.84 -1.51 10.71
CA LEU A 128 1.33 -0.13 10.73
C LEU A 128 1.39 0.51 12.12
N ASN A 129 1.15 -0.25 13.18
CA ASN A 129 1.26 0.21 14.56
C ASN A 129 2.71 0.56 14.92
N ARG A 130 3.67 -0.25 14.45
CA ARG A 130 5.10 0.05 14.57
C ARG A 130 5.46 1.34 13.85
N VAL A 131 5.04 1.51 12.60
CA VAL A 131 5.28 2.75 11.84
C VAL A 131 4.69 4.00 12.52
N GLN A 132 3.59 3.86 13.27
CA GLN A 132 2.97 4.96 14.02
C GLN A 132 3.58 5.16 15.42
N SER A 133 4.40 4.22 15.87
CA SER A 133 5.05 4.26 17.18
C SER A 133 6.38 4.98 17.12
N ASN A 134 6.69 5.78 18.14
CA ASN A 134 8.01 6.38 18.30
C ASN A 134 9.12 5.38 18.69
N LEU A 135 8.79 4.10 18.87
CA LEU A 135 9.72 3.03 19.22
C LEU A 135 10.31 2.30 18.01
N PHE A 136 9.79 2.56 16.81
CA PHE A 136 10.16 1.88 15.57
C PHE A 136 10.42 2.90 14.45
N PRO A 137 10.99 2.47 13.31
CA PRO A 137 11.16 3.34 12.16
C PRO A 137 9.84 3.88 11.59
N ASP A 138 9.92 5.02 10.90
CA ASP A 138 8.76 5.78 10.42
C ASP A 138 8.23 5.32 9.04
N SER A 139 8.70 4.19 8.51
CA SER A 139 8.27 3.65 7.20
C SER A 139 8.00 2.14 7.23
N ILE A 140 7.10 1.68 6.36
CA ILE A 140 6.75 0.25 6.25
C ILE A 140 7.99 -0.55 5.86
N SER A 141 8.76 -0.04 4.88
CA SER A 141 10.01 -0.64 4.43
C SER A 141 11.00 -0.81 5.58
N GLU A 142 11.30 0.25 6.32
CA GLU A 142 12.29 0.15 7.41
C GLU A 142 11.82 -0.77 8.54
N VAL A 143 10.52 -0.79 8.87
CA VAL A 143 9.97 -1.72 9.85
C VAL A 143 10.11 -3.17 9.39
N ILE A 144 9.78 -3.47 8.13
CA ILE A 144 9.86 -4.84 7.58
C ILE A 144 11.32 -5.31 7.52
N PHE A 145 12.25 -4.44 7.15
CA PHE A 145 13.66 -4.80 6.95
C PHE A 145 14.53 -4.62 8.21
N GLN A 146 13.94 -4.33 9.38
CA GLN A 146 14.70 -4.35 10.63
C GLN A 146 15.24 -5.77 10.90
N PRO A 147 16.55 -5.93 11.21
CA PRO A 147 17.14 -7.24 11.45
C PRO A 147 16.40 -8.05 12.52
N GLY A 148 16.02 -9.29 12.19
CA GLY A 148 15.42 -10.25 13.13
C GLY A 148 13.95 -10.02 13.50
N GLN A 149 13.26 -9.03 12.91
CA GLN A 149 11.82 -8.83 13.16
C GLN A 149 10.94 -9.78 12.34
N PHE A 150 11.40 -10.14 11.13
CA PHE A 150 10.65 -10.96 10.19
C PHE A 150 11.59 -11.95 9.48
N SER A 151 11.60 -13.20 9.95
CA SER A 151 12.47 -14.26 9.39
C SER A 151 12.27 -14.48 7.89
N ALA A 152 11.07 -14.21 7.38
CA ALA A 152 10.73 -14.28 5.96
C ALA A 152 11.59 -13.40 5.04
N VAL A 153 12.17 -12.31 5.56
CA VAL A 153 13.08 -11.44 4.81
C VAL A 153 14.39 -12.15 4.53
N ASP A 154 14.96 -12.79 5.55
CA ASP A 154 16.25 -13.49 5.50
C ASP A 154 16.13 -14.82 4.71
N ASP A 155 15.03 -15.54 4.90
CA ASP A 155 14.76 -16.82 4.23
C ASP A 155 14.24 -16.66 2.78
N GLY A 156 14.14 -15.42 2.30
CA GLY A 156 13.74 -15.07 0.93
C GLY A 156 12.24 -15.21 0.63
N GLN A 157 11.42 -15.66 1.59
CA GLN A 157 9.97 -15.83 1.41
C GLN A 157 9.25 -14.50 1.12
N TYR A 158 9.76 -13.39 1.66
CA TYR A 158 9.24 -12.04 1.38
C TYR A 158 9.20 -11.70 -0.12
N TRP A 159 10.10 -12.29 -0.91
CA TRP A 159 10.21 -12.02 -2.35
C TRP A 159 9.23 -12.82 -3.20
N LEU A 160 8.51 -13.78 -2.61
CA LEU A 160 7.47 -14.56 -3.29
C LEU A 160 6.29 -13.67 -3.70
N LYS A 161 5.47 -14.18 -4.62
CA LYS A 161 4.25 -13.49 -5.06
C LYS A 161 3.14 -13.73 -4.02
N PRO A 162 2.57 -12.68 -3.41
CA PRO A 162 1.45 -12.84 -2.48
C PRO A 162 0.21 -13.40 -3.18
N ASP A 163 -0.63 -14.10 -2.41
CA ASP A 163 -1.96 -14.51 -2.85
C ASP A 163 -3.01 -13.39 -2.69
N GLU A 164 -4.20 -13.63 -3.23
CA GLU A 164 -5.29 -12.65 -3.22
C GLU A 164 -5.74 -12.31 -1.79
N THR A 165 -5.74 -13.29 -0.89
CA THR A 165 -6.16 -13.10 0.51
C THR A 165 -5.21 -12.17 1.24
N SER A 166 -3.90 -12.29 0.99
CA SER A 166 -2.87 -11.41 1.54
C SER A 166 -3.04 -9.96 1.09
N TYR A 167 -3.38 -9.73 -0.19
CA TYR A 167 -3.73 -8.39 -0.68
C TYR A 167 -5.00 -7.85 -0.04
N LYS A 168 -6.03 -8.68 0.17
CA LYS A 168 -7.26 -8.27 0.86
C LYS A 168 -6.98 -7.88 2.31
N ALA A 169 -6.15 -8.66 3.01
CA ALA A 169 -5.76 -8.38 4.39
C ALA A 169 -4.91 -7.11 4.50
N ALA A 170 -3.93 -6.93 3.61
CA ALA A 170 -3.12 -5.71 3.54
C ALA A 170 -3.98 -4.46 3.34
N ARG A 171 -4.97 -4.55 2.43
CA ARG A 171 -5.92 -3.47 2.17
C ARG A 171 -6.80 -3.17 3.39
N ALA A 172 -7.27 -4.20 4.10
CA ALA A 172 -8.04 -4.01 5.32
C ALA A 172 -7.22 -3.29 6.40
N ALA A 173 -5.96 -3.68 6.60
CA ALA A 173 -5.04 -3.02 7.53
C ALA A 173 -4.78 -1.55 7.13
N LEU A 174 -4.48 -1.28 5.85
CA LEU A 174 -4.27 0.10 5.34
C LEU A 174 -5.50 1.00 5.49
N ASN A 175 -6.70 0.42 5.46
CA ASN A 175 -7.94 1.14 5.71
C ASN A 175 -8.29 1.25 7.22
N GLY A 176 -7.36 0.87 8.10
CA GLY A 176 -7.46 1.07 9.55
C GLY A 176 -8.05 -0.10 10.33
N SER A 177 -8.22 -1.28 9.72
CA SER A 177 -8.63 -2.46 10.47
C SER A 177 -7.47 -2.96 11.32
N ASP A 178 -7.61 -2.87 12.64
CA ASP A 178 -6.64 -3.40 13.60
C ASP A 178 -7.33 -4.31 14.64
N PRO A 179 -7.35 -5.63 14.42
CA PRO A 179 -7.92 -6.58 15.38
C PRO A 179 -7.03 -6.78 16.62
N THR A 180 -5.79 -6.26 16.62
CA THR A 180 -4.82 -6.40 17.71
C THR A 180 -4.98 -5.36 18.82
N LYS A 181 -5.77 -4.30 18.55
CA LYS A 181 -6.04 -3.16 19.44
C LYS A 181 -4.82 -2.28 19.70
N GLY A 182 -3.95 -2.08 18.71
CA GLY A 182 -2.75 -1.27 18.83
C GLY A 182 -1.51 -2.05 19.29
N ALA A 183 -1.50 -3.38 19.17
CA ALA A 183 -0.35 -4.18 19.58
C ALA A 183 0.88 -3.85 18.74
N LEU A 184 2.07 -4.01 19.33
CA LEU A 184 3.37 -3.80 18.69
C LEU A 184 4.16 -5.11 18.55
N PHE A 185 3.77 -6.15 19.28
CA PHE A 185 4.44 -7.44 19.34
C PHE A 185 3.42 -8.58 19.30
N TYR A 186 3.85 -9.74 18.81
CA TYR A 186 3.09 -10.97 18.87
C TYR A 186 4.03 -12.15 19.08
N TYR A 187 3.51 -13.24 19.62
CA TYR A 187 4.23 -14.50 19.75
C TYR A 187 3.27 -15.67 19.73
N ASN A 188 3.75 -16.83 19.29
CA ASN A 188 3.03 -18.08 19.44
C ASN A 188 3.41 -18.71 20.80
N PRO A 189 2.47 -18.88 21.74
CA PRO A 189 2.77 -19.33 23.10
C PRO A 189 3.27 -20.78 23.18
N VAL A 190 3.07 -21.58 22.13
CA VAL A 190 3.51 -22.98 22.08
C VAL A 190 5.02 -23.07 21.75
N ILE A 191 5.53 -22.20 20.89
CA ILE A 191 6.91 -22.27 20.37
C ILE A 191 7.83 -21.18 20.93
N ALA A 192 7.28 -20.05 21.40
CA ALA A 192 8.10 -18.93 21.84
C ALA A 192 8.86 -19.25 23.12
N THR A 193 10.17 -19.01 23.11
CA THR A 193 11.05 -19.17 24.28
C THR A 193 11.38 -17.84 24.97
N ALA A 194 11.05 -16.71 24.33
CA ALA A 194 11.34 -15.37 24.83
C ALA A 194 10.46 -14.97 26.01
N GLU A 195 10.96 -15.14 27.24
CA GLU A 195 10.24 -14.84 28.48
C GLU A 195 9.82 -13.37 28.62
N TRP A 196 10.60 -12.44 28.05
CA TRP A 196 10.24 -11.02 28.06
C TRP A 196 8.91 -10.75 27.33
N SER A 197 8.62 -11.51 26.26
CA SER A 197 7.38 -11.35 25.48
C SER A 197 6.20 -11.95 26.23
N LYS A 198 6.40 -13.07 26.93
CA LYS A 198 5.35 -13.77 27.71
C LYS A 198 4.88 -12.97 28.93
N LYS A 199 5.73 -12.09 29.46
CA LYS A 199 5.41 -11.23 30.62
C LYS A 199 4.64 -9.96 30.27
N ARG A 200 4.49 -9.64 28.97
CA ARG A 200 3.75 -8.45 28.53
C ARG A 200 2.24 -8.66 28.67
N PRO A 201 1.47 -7.60 28.98
CA PRO A 201 0.02 -7.69 29.00
C PRO A 201 -0.56 -8.12 27.65
N THR A 202 -1.43 -9.13 27.67
CA THR A 202 -2.16 -9.59 26.50
C THR A 202 -3.19 -8.57 26.06
N MET A 203 -3.16 -8.17 24.78
CA MET A 203 -4.13 -7.27 24.17
C MET A 203 -5.20 -8.03 23.37
N ALA A 204 -4.77 -9.06 22.64
CA ALA A 204 -5.63 -9.92 21.84
C ALA A 204 -5.02 -11.33 21.68
N VAL A 205 -5.87 -12.30 21.39
CA VAL A 205 -5.49 -13.66 20.98
C VAL A 205 -6.21 -13.93 19.66
N ILE A 206 -5.44 -14.20 18.60
CA ILE A 206 -5.97 -14.40 17.24
C ILE A 206 -5.25 -15.58 16.63
N GLY A 207 -5.99 -16.62 16.26
CA GLY A 207 -5.39 -17.87 15.79
C GLY A 207 -4.44 -18.46 16.84
N ALA A 208 -3.23 -18.81 16.41
CA ALA A 208 -2.18 -19.34 17.29
C ALA A 208 -1.34 -18.26 17.99
N HIS A 209 -1.67 -16.97 17.83
CA HIS A 209 -0.81 -15.87 18.27
C HIS A 209 -1.44 -15.05 19.40
N ILE A 210 -0.61 -14.68 20.37
CA ILE A 210 -0.90 -13.72 21.42
C ILE A 210 -0.27 -12.38 21.02
N PHE A 211 -1.05 -11.30 21.06
CA PHE A 211 -0.64 -9.95 20.71
C PHE A 211 -0.49 -9.09 21.97
N THR A 212 0.57 -8.28 22.02
CA THR A 212 0.98 -7.50 23.20
C THR A 212 1.52 -6.13 22.82
N ASN A 213 1.54 -5.19 23.77
CA ASN A 213 2.15 -3.87 23.62
C ASN A 213 3.63 -3.89 24.02
#